data_AF-A0A5C5VXR1-F1
#
_entry.id   AF-A0A5C5VXR1-F1
#
_cell.length_a   1.000
_cell.length_b   1.000
_cell.length_c   1.000
_cell.angle_alpha   90.00
_cell.angle_beta   90.00
_cell.angle_gamma   90.00
#
_symmetry.space_group_name_H-M   'P 1'
#
loop_
_entity.id
_entity.type
_entity.pdbx_description
1 polymer ?
#
loop_
_entity_poly.entity_id
_entity_poly.type
_entity_poly.pdbx_seq_one_letter_code
_entity_poly.pdbx_strand_id
1 'polypeptide(L)'
;MRTPPEEPARHTIRLRSAWREDGTGRQLRIFHRPSGLGSAERVFLVWDGPAAAALLNDEPLNDGPHKDGPLSRVPPAASSHSYEVTGRLLTTNRIVLTGAAPEVLQTVRLEILAS
;
A
#
# COMPACT_ATOMS: atom_id res chain seq x y z
N MET A 1 -4.61 -38.65 3.50
CA MET A 1 -3.63 -37.56 3.31
C MET A 1 -4.41 -36.26 3.28
N ARG A 2 -4.24 -35.36 4.26
CA ARG A 2 -4.84 -34.01 4.20
C ARG A 2 -3.90 -33.17 3.35
N THR A 3 -4.39 -32.65 2.23
CA THR A 3 -3.69 -31.59 1.48
C THR A 3 -3.42 -30.44 2.46
N PRO A 4 -2.20 -29.89 2.55
CA PRO A 4 -2.01 -28.66 3.31
C PRO A 4 -2.98 -27.60 2.77
N PRO A 5 -3.57 -26.75 3.63
CA PRO A 5 -4.39 -25.65 3.14
C PRO A 5 -3.56 -24.82 2.16
N GLU A 6 -4.09 -24.60 0.97
CA GLU A 6 -3.46 -23.79 -0.06
C GLU A 6 -3.28 -22.39 0.55
N GLU A 7 -2.02 -21.97 0.76
CA GLU A 7 -1.77 -20.62 1.28
C GLU A 7 -2.26 -19.61 0.22
N PRO A 8 -3.02 -18.58 0.62
CA PRO A 8 -3.54 -17.59 -0.31
C PRO A 8 -2.38 -16.95 -1.08
N ALA A 9 -2.49 -16.93 -2.42
CA ALA A 9 -1.41 -16.44 -3.27
C ALA A 9 -1.19 -14.94 -3.03
N ARG A 10 0.04 -14.57 -2.66
CA ARG A 10 0.41 -13.19 -2.31
C ARG A 10 1.21 -12.54 -3.43
N HIS A 11 0.79 -11.33 -3.80
CA HIS A 11 1.43 -10.58 -4.87
C HIS A 11 1.82 -9.20 -4.39
N THR A 12 3.08 -8.82 -4.60
CA THR A 12 3.59 -7.49 -4.25
C THR A 12 3.87 -6.69 -5.51
N ILE A 13 3.27 -5.51 -5.62
CA ILE A 13 3.47 -4.59 -6.74
C ILE A 13 4.10 -3.31 -6.20
N ARG A 14 5.37 -3.08 -6.55
CA ARG A 14 6.04 -1.82 -6.22
C ARG A 14 5.52 -0.70 -7.11
N LEU A 15 5.14 0.42 -6.51
CA LEU A 15 4.72 1.60 -7.25
C LEU A 15 5.98 2.33 -7.76
N ARG A 16 6.15 2.42 -9.08
CA ARG A 16 7.39 2.95 -9.70
C ARG A 16 7.26 4.37 -10.28
N SER A 17 6.05 4.93 -10.31
CA SER A 17 5.85 6.30 -10.80
C SER A 17 6.66 7.32 -10.01
N ALA A 18 7.09 8.40 -10.64
CA ALA A 18 7.80 9.47 -9.94
C ALA A 18 6.91 10.12 -8.87
N TRP A 19 7.54 10.51 -7.75
CA TRP A 19 6.93 11.39 -6.76
C TRP A 19 7.02 12.84 -7.23
N ARG A 20 6.04 13.65 -6.83
CA ARG A 20 6.04 15.10 -7.01
C ARG A 20 5.84 15.75 -5.64
N GLU A 21 6.64 16.75 -5.35
CA GLU A 21 6.47 17.57 -4.15
C GLU A 21 5.64 18.81 -4.49
N ASP A 22 4.70 19.20 -3.63
CA ASP A 22 3.84 20.38 -3.84
C ASP A 22 4.31 21.66 -3.11
N GLY A 23 5.52 21.64 -2.53
CA GLY A 23 6.11 22.76 -1.79
C GLY A 23 5.58 22.93 -0.36
N THR A 24 4.61 22.12 0.07
CA THR A 24 4.09 22.09 1.46
C THR A 24 4.61 20.90 2.27
N GLY A 25 5.62 20.18 1.74
CA GLY A 25 6.11 18.93 2.31
C GLY A 25 5.20 17.72 2.05
N ARG A 26 4.24 17.85 1.11
CA ARG A 26 3.43 16.72 0.64
C ARG A 26 4.04 16.12 -0.61
N GLN A 27 4.14 14.80 -0.59
CA GLN A 27 4.63 13.98 -1.67
C GLN A 27 3.45 13.30 -2.34
N LEU A 28 3.29 13.54 -3.64
CA LEU A 28 2.22 13.04 -4.48
C LEU A 28 2.74 11.98 -5.44
N ARG A 29 2.03 10.87 -5.58
CA ARG A 29 2.25 9.91 -6.66
C ARG A 29 0.94 9.45 -7.27
N ILE A 30 0.95 9.32 -8.60
CA ILE A 30 -0.15 8.74 -9.37
C ILE A 30 0.20 7.31 -9.76
N PHE A 31 -0.75 6.39 -9.62
CA PHE A 31 -0.58 5.00 -10.03
C PHE A 31 -1.89 4.40 -10.56
N HIS A 32 -1.79 3.41 -11.44
CA HIS A 32 -2.96 2.72 -11.96
C HIS A 32 -3.34 1.53 -11.08
N ARG A 33 -4.64 1.24 -11.01
CA ARG A 33 -5.11 -0.01 -10.40
C ARG A 33 -4.51 -1.19 -11.18
N PRO A 34 -3.86 -2.16 -10.50
CA PRO A 34 -3.39 -3.38 -11.15
C PRO A 34 -4.50 -4.06 -11.96
N SER A 35 -4.18 -4.49 -13.19
CA SER A 35 -5.09 -5.28 -14.01
C SER A 35 -5.32 -6.66 -13.40
N GLY A 36 -6.53 -7.20 -13.57
CA GLY A 36 -6.86 -8.53 -13.07
C GLY A 36 -7.27 -8.57 -11.60
N LEU A 37 -7.38 -7.41 -10.92
CA LEU A 37 -7.86 -7.33 -9.55
C LEU A 37 -9.33 -7.79 -9.45
N GLY A 38 -9.53 -9.03 -8.99
CA GLY A 38 -10.82 -9.69 -8.82
C GLY A 38 -11.58 -9.24 -7.56
N SER A 39 -12.87 -9.52 -7.50
CA SER A 39 -13.74 -9.13 -6.37
C SER A 39 -13.42 -9.84 -5.06
N ALA A 40 -12.71 -10.98 -5.12
CA ALA A 40 -12.33 -11.79 -3.96
C ALA A 40 -10.95 -11.43 -3.38
N GLU A 41 -10.24 -10.46 -3.97
CA GLU A 41 -8.89 -10.11 -3.55
C GLU A 41 -8.89 -8.95 -2.54
N ARG A 42 -8.08 -9.08 -1.50
CA ARG A 42 -7.83 -7.98 -0.55
C ARG A 42 -6.58 -7.23 -0.96
N VAL A 43 -6.67 -5.92 -1.00
CA VAL A 43 -5.56 -5.06 -1.44
C VAL A 43 -5.14 -4.15 -0.31
N PHE A 44 -3.84 -4.12 -0.06
CA PHE A 44 -3.22 -3.31 0.97
C PHE A 44 -2.25 -2.33 0.34
N LEU A 45 -2.26 -1.09 0.82
CA LEU A 45 -1.24 -0.10 0.52
C LEU A 45 -0.24 -0.07 1.67
N VAL A 46 1.03 -0.32 1.35
CA VAL A 46 2.06 -0.58 2.35
C VAL A 46 3.29 0.29 2.09
N TRP A 47 3.91 0.79 3.16
CA TRP A 47 5.21 1.45 3.12
C TRP A 47 5.97 1.29 4.43
N ASP A 48 7.28 1.44 4.36
CA ASP A 48 8.20 1.28 5.48
C ASP A 48 8.79 2.64 5.87
N GLY A 49 8.63 3.00 7.14
CA GLY A 49 9.07 4.25 7.72
C GLY A 49 7.92 5.23 8.03
N PRO A 50 8.22 6.32 8.75
CA PRO A 50 7.21 7.26 9.23
C PRO A 50 6.65 8.14 8.10
N ALA A 51 5.36 8.43 8.19
CA ALA A 51 4.67 9.50 7.46
C ALA A 51 3.66 10.13 8.43
N ALA A 52 3.56 11.46 8.45
CA ALA A 52 2.69 12.18 9.38
C ALA A 52 1.20 12.01 9.03
N ALA A 53 0.88 11.94 7.72
CA ALA A 53 -0.46 11.71 7.22
C ALA A 53 -0.40 11.06 5.84
N ALA A 54 -1.44 10.31 5.49
CA ALA A 54 -1.57 9.69 4.18
C ALA A 54 -3.01 9.83 3.64
N LEU A 55 -3.12 10.14 2.34
CA LEU A 55 -4.39 10.20 1.62
C LEU A 55 -4.34 9.26 0.41
N LEU A 56 -5.44 8.57 0.14
CA LEU A 56 -5.70 7.85 -1.10
C LEU A 56 -6.93 8.44 -1.77
N ASN A 57 -6.78 8.94 -3.00
CA ASN A 57 -7.85 9.58 -3.77
C ASN A 57 -8.53 10.70 -2.98
N ASP A 58 -7.71 11.55 -2.35
CA ASP A 58 -8.12 12.66 -1.49
C ASP A 58 -8.86 12.27 -0.19
N GLU A 59 -9.07 10.97 0.04
CA GLU A 59 -9.63 10.43 1.28
C GLU A 59 -8.52 9.98 2.24
N PRO A 60 -8.64 10.26 3.55
CA PRO A 60 -7.61 9.89 4.50
C PRO A 60 -7.51 8.37 4.71
N LEU A 61 -6.29 7.91 4.98
CA LEU A 61 -6.00 6.56 5.44
C LEU A 61 -5.96 6.59 6.98
N ASN A 62 -7.15 6.68 7.59
CA ASN A 62 -7.32 6.85 9.04
C ASN A 62 -7.45 5.55 9.82
N ASP A 63 -7.68 4.43 9.15
CA ASP A 63 -7.70 3.12 9.78
C ASP A 63 -6.26 2.81 10.19
N GLY A 64 -5.93 3.06 11.46
CA GLY A 64 -4.55 2.95 11.98
C GLY A 64 -3.86 1.68 11.47
N PRO A 65 -2.52 1.71 11.29
CA PRO A 65 -1.80 0.69 10.54
C PRO A 65 -2.24 -0.70 10.99
N HIS A 66 -2.80 -1.47 10.06
CA HIS A 66 -3.17 -2.85 10.35
C HIS A 66 -1.89 -3.57 10.75
N LYS A 67 -1.79 -3.93 12.04
CA LYS A 67 -0.70 -4.75 12.58
C LYS A 67 -0.63 -6.12 11.90
N ASP A 68 -1.72 -6.51 11.25
CA ASP A 68 -1.90 -7.71 10.44
C ASP A 68 -1.92 -7.42 8.92
N GLY A 69 -1.26 -6.35 8.47
CA GLY A 69 -0.83 -6.27 7.07
C GLY A 69 -0.08 -7.55 6.71
N PRO A 70 -0.27 -8.13 5.51
CA PRO A 70 0.09 -9.52 5.28
C PRO A 70 1.59 -9.76 5.29
N LEU A 71 2.12 -10.09 6.48
CA LEU A 71 3.42 -10.71 6.79
C LEU A 71 4.37 -10.68 5.58
N SER A 72 4.91 -9.49 5.26
CA SER A 72 5.94 -9.38 4.24
C SER A 72 7.09 -10.30 4.68
N ARG A 73 7.69 -11.09 3.75
CA ARG A 73 8.88 -11.93 4.04
C ARG A 73 10.11 -11.08 4.42
N VAL A 74 10.02 -9.78 4.20
CA VAL A 74 10.92 -8.78 4.77
C VAL A 74 10.40 -8.49 6.17
N PRO A 75 11.19 -8.69 7.24
CA PRO A 75 10.79 -8.29 8.58
C PRO A 75 10.26 -6.85 8.49
N PRO A 76 9.04 -6.55 8.98
CA PRO A 76 8.56 -5.19 8.95
C PRO A 76 9.64 -4.33 9.60
N ALA A 77 10.11 -3.31 8.89
CA ALA A 77 10.86 -2.26 9.55
C ALA A 77 10.03 -1.82 10.76
N ALA A 78 10.67 -1.39 11.84
CA ALA A 78 9.99 -1.04 13.10
C ALA A 78 8.85 0.00 12.96
N SER A 79 8.65 0.58 11.77
CA SER A 79 7.55 1.45 11.42
C SER A 79 6.98 1.14 10.02
N SER A 80 6.62 -0.12 9.75
CA SER A 80 5.85 -0.47 8.54
C SER A 80 4.37 -0.12 8.73
N HIS A 81 3.78 0.54 7.74
CA HIS A 81 2.37 0.91 7.75
C HIS A 81 1.64 0.16 6.64
N SER A 82 0.49 -0.44 6.96
CA SER A 82 -0.34 -1.19 6.03
C SER A 82 -1.80 -0.77 6.18
N TYR A 83 -2.45 -0.40 5.08
CA TYR A 83 -3.85 0.03 5.05
C TYR A 83 -4.63 -0.80 4.05
N GLU A 84 -5.76 -1.37 4.47
CA GLU A 84 -6.65 -2.05 3.54
C GLU A 84 -7.35 -1.01 2.65
N VAL A 85 -7.18 -1.18 1.34
CA VAL A 85 -7.73 -0.29 0.30
C VAL A 85 -8.63 -1.06 -0.66
N THR A 86 -9.09 -2.25 -0.25
CA THR A 86 -10.07 -3.07 -0.96
C THR A 86 -11.30 -2.23 -1.29
N GLY A 87 -11.68 -2.18 -2.56
CA GLY A 87 -12.83 -1.38 -3.04
C GLY A 87 -12.61 0.14 -3.13
N ARG A 88 -11.50 0.69 -2.61
CA ARG A 88 -11.17 2.13 -2.67
C ARG A 88 -10.37 2.52 -3.92
N LEU A 89 -9.84 1.54 -4.65
CA LEU A 89 -9.03 1.77 -5.85
C LEU A 89 -9.88 2.10 -7.08
N LEU A 90 -9.65 3.28 -7.64
CA LEU A 90 -10.15 3.74 -8.94
C LEU A 90 -9.25 3.25 -10.08
N THR A 91 -9.62 3.48 -11.34
CA THR A 91 -8.76 3.17 -12.50
C THR A 91 -7.40 3.87 -12.42
N THR A 92 -7.41 5.13 -12.01
CA THR A 92 -6.23 5.95 -11.73
C THR A 92 -6.33 6.46 -10.31
N ASN A 93 -5.30 6.19 -9.52
CA ASN A 93 -5.26 6.50 -8.11
C ASN A 93 -4.19 7.53 -7.81
N ARG A 94 -4.42 8.28 -6.74
CA ARG A 94 -3.51 9.27 -6.20
C ARG A 94 -3.20 8.92 -4.75
N ILE A 95 -1.94 8.73 -4.42
CA ILE A 95 -1.47 8.69 -3.03
C ILE A 95 -0.77 10.00 -2.69
N VAL A 96 -1.06 10.53 -1.51
CA VAL A 96 -0.36 11.65 -0.90
C VAL A 96 0.23 11.20 0.42
N LEU A 97 1.53 11.41 0.63
CA LEU A 97 2.20 11.23 1.91
C LEU A 97 2.71 12.59 2.40
N THR A 98 2.43 12.93 3.65
CA THR A 98 2.87 14.19 4.27
C THR A 98 3.99 13.90 5.26
N GLY A 99 5.10 14.65 5.19
CA GLY A 99 6.23 14.48 6.12
C GLY A 99 6.96 13.14 5.99
N ALA A 100 6.86 12.47 4.83
CA ALA A 100 7.59 11.25 4.54
C ALA A 100 8.97 11.58 3.95
N ALA A 101 10.01 10.92 4.47
CA ALA A 101 11.37 11.06 3.96
C ALA A 101 11.54 10.32 2.61
N PRO A 102 12.50 10.71 1.74
CA PRO A 102 12.69 10.12 0.42
C PRO A 102 12.85 8.59 0.41
N GLU A 103 13.43 8.01 1.46
CA GLU A 103 13.57 6.56 1.63
C GLU A 103 12.23 5.85 1.82
N VAL A 104 11.26 6.48 2.51
CA VAL A 104 9.90 5.95 2.69
C VAL A 104 9.16 5.93 1.35
N LEU A 105 9.39 6.94 0.52
CA LEU A 105 8.81 7.05 -0.81
C LEU A 105 9.19 5.88 -1.75
N GLN A 106 10.35 5.24 -1.50
CA GLN A 106 10.83 4.08 -2.28
C GLN A 106 10.22 2.75 -1.82
N THR A 107 9.59 2.70 -0.65
CA THR A 107 9.05 1.47 -0.06
C THR A 107 7.56 1.29 -0.32
N VAL A 108 6.89 2.32 -0.85
CA VAL A 108 5.46 2.30 -1.17
C VAL A 108 5.12 1.25 -2.23
N ARG A 109 4.23 0.33 -1.85
CA ARG A 109 3.83 -0.83 -2.65
C ARG A 109 2.37 -1.20 -2.38
N LEU A 110 1.80 -1.96 -3.30
CA LEU A 110 0.56 -2.70 -3.08
C LEU A 110 0.90 -4.15 -2.71
N GLU A 111 0.20 -4.68 -1.72
CA GLU A 111 0.20 -6.10 -1.40
C GLU A 111 -1.21 -6.64 -1.65
N ILE A 112 -1.31 -7.71 -2.44
CA ILE A 112 -2.57 -8.32 -2.88
C ILE A 112 -2.62 -9.73 -2.30
N LEU A 113 -3.74 -10.06 -1.66
CA LEU A 113 -4.05 -11.39 -1.17
C LEU A 113 -5.20 -11.96 -1.98
N ALA A 114 -4.92 -12.99 -2.77
CA ALA A 114 -5.95 -13.80 -3.40
C ALA A 114 -6.56 -14.74 -2.36
N SER A 115 -7.88 -14.70 -2.20
CA SER A 115 -8.63 -15.60 -1.31
C SER A 115 -8.80 -16.99 -1.92
#